data_AF-A0AAE8SEP7-F1
#
_entry.id   AF-A0AAE8SEP7-F1
#
_cell.length_a   1.000
_cell.length_b   1.000
_cell.length_c   1.000
_cell.angle_alpha   90.00
_cell.angle_beta   90.00
_cell.angle_gamma   90.00
#
_symmetry.space_group_name_H-M   'P 1'
#
loop_
_entity.id
_entity.type
_entity.pdbx_description
1 polymer ?
#
loop_
_entity_poly.entity_id
_entity_poly.type
_entity_poly.pdbx_seq_one_letter_code
_entity_poly.pdbx_strand_id
1 'polypeptide(L)'
;MRPLALSTALFAACTLAQKSAADVECADGLYMIAARGTGEDKGAGVIGRIAQNVAKRIKGSVVEPLDYPATLQDPDYEESEAAGVKAMTAAVNDYHSSCPDGKIAVFGYSQGGQIASDTFCGGSGGDFPTNKPLAKDLVQDSVVAIIIFGDPSHVANISYDQGDSINDGIFERNNTKLCEDKYSEIIRSYCDTGDVYCDGGNNTATHGGYFSRYGKEVVDFVVKQYESAASESKTTASSTATTATETTGSATGAAETTPAVAPGNAAAGLVPGLALAMVPLVLAMSQLL
;
A
#
# COMPACT_ATOMS: atom_id res chain seq x y z
N MET A 1 67.19 -18.17 -27.83
CA MET A 1 66.48 -16.88 -27.69
C MET A 1 65.02 -17.11 -28.08
N ARG A 2 64.11 -17.18 -27.11
CA ARG A 2 62.65 -17.29 -27.31
C ARG A 2 62.02 -16.11 -26.54
N PRO A 3 61.23 -15.23 -27.18
CA PRO A 3 60.69 -14.06 -26.50
C PRO A 3 59.47 -14.44 -25.66
N LEU A 4 59.41 -13.94 -24.42
CA LEU A 4 58.20 -13.93 -23.60
C LEU A 4 57.23 -12.89 -24.17
N ALA A 5 56.01 -13.31 -24.50
CA ALA A 5 54.90 -12.39 -24.80
C ALA A 5 54.17 -12.07 -23.49
N LEU A 6 54.09 -10.78 -23.15
CA LEU A 6 53.42 -10.25 -21.97
C LEU A 6 51.95 -10.00 -22.33
N SER A 7 51.03 -10.81 -21.81
CA SER A 7 49.58 -10.60 -21.98
C SER A 7 49.09 -9.50 -21.03
N THR A 8 48.75 -8.33 -21.56
CA THR A 8 48.02 -7.28 -20.85
C THR A 8 46.53 -7.62 -20.83
N ALA A 9 45.98 -7.95 -19.65
CA ALA A 9 44.55 -8.11 -19.44
C ALA A 9 43.90 -6.72 -19.32
N LEU A 10 42.99 -6.41 -20.24
CA LEU A 10 42.17 -5.20 -20.21
C LEU A 10 40.97 -5.45 -19.29
N PHE A 11 40.97 -4.86 -18.10
CA PHE A 11 39.79 -4.87 -17.23
C PHE A 11 38.73 -3.92 -17.80
N ALA A 12 37.70 -4.46 -18.43
CA ALA A 12 36.50 -3.71 -18.78
C ALA A 12 35.70 -3.44 -17.50
N ALA A 13 35.81 -2.23 -16.96
CA ALA A 13 34.95 -1.76 -15.89
C ALA A 13 33.52 -1.60 -16.44
N CYS A 14 32.66 -2.56 -16.16
CA CYS A 14 31.23 -2.45 -16.43
C CYS A 14 30.65 -1.48 -15.39
N THR A 15 30.46 -0.22 -15.77
CA THR A 15 29.70 0.74 -14.98
C THR A 15 28.24 0.28 -14.99
N LEU A 16 27.81 -0.38 -13.92
CA LEU A 16 26.39 -0.58 -13.65
C LEU A 16 25.77 0.81 -13.51
N ALA A 17 25.00 1.23 -14.52
CA ALA A 17 24.13 2.38 -14.41
C ALA A 17 23.12 2.07 -13.30
N GLN A 18 23.35 2.66 -12.13
CA GLN A 18 22.40 2.67 -11.05
C GLN A 18 21.14 3.35 -11.60
N LYS A 19 20.05 2.59 -11.73
CA LYS A 19 18.74 3.14 -12.11
C LYS A 19 18.38 4.15 -11.02
N SER A 20 18.59 5.44 -11.28
CA SER A 20 18.05 6.51 -10.44
C SER A 20 16.56 6.22 -10.24
N ALA A 21 16.05 6.51 -9.05
CA ALA A 21 14.60 6.54 -8.81
C ALA A 21 13.94 7.20 -10.02
N ALA A 22 13.01 6.50 -10.66
CA ALA A 22 12.24 7.12 -11.74
C ALA A 22 11.68 8.42 -11.18
N ASP A 23 11.79 9.53 -11.92
CA ASP A 23 11.19 10.82 -11.54
C ASP A 23 9.70 10.57 -11.28
N VAL A 24 9.30 10.47 -10.01
CA VAL A 24 7.90 10.39 -9.63
C VAL A 24 7.35 11.79 -9.82
N GLU A 25 6.60 12.00 -10.90
CA GLU A 25 5.90 13.26 -11.11
C GLU A 25 4.75 13.40 -10.11
N CYS A 26 4.78 14.48 -9.33
CA CYS A 26 3.73 14.76 -8.36
C CYS A 26 2.44 15.14 -9.06
N ALA A 27 1.34 14.48 -8.68
CA ALA A 27 0.02 14.86 -9.15
C ALA A 27 -0.36 16.23 -8.57
N ASP A 28 -0.80 17.16 -9.42
CA ASP A 28 -1.42 18.41 -8.98
C ASP A 28 -2.73 18.15 -8.20
N GLY A 29 -3.37 17.00 -8.48
CA GLY A 29 -4.60 16.53 -7.86
C GLY A 29 -4.36 15.42 -6.84
N LEU A 30 -5.09 14.31 -7.01
CA LEU A 30 -4.97 13.10 -6.20
C LEU A 30 -4.17 12.04 -6.96
N TYR A 31 -3.18 11.42 -6.32
CA TYR A 31 -2.50 10.24 -6.85
C TYR A 31 -3.25 8.99 -6.40
N MET A 32 -3.67 8.17 -7.35
CA MET A 32 -4.55 7.02 -7.08
C MET A 32 -3.91 5.73 -7.55
N ILE A 33 -3.68 4.79 -6.65
CA ILE A 33 -3.14 3.48 -7.00
C ILE A 33 -4.30 2.50 -7.16
N ALA A 34 -4.36 1.79 -8.28
CA ALA A 34 -5.40 0.82 -8.59
C ALA A 34 -4.82 -0.61 -8.66
N ALA A 35 -5.19 -1.46 -7.71
CA ALA A 35 -4.84 -2.87 -7.64
C ALA A 35 -6.01 -3.73 -8.14
N ARG A 36 -5.78 -4.38 -9.29
CA ARG A 36 -6.77 -5.22 -10.00
C ARG A 36 -7.12 -6.51 -9.23
N GLY A 37 -8.13 -7.23 -9.69
CA GLY A 37 -8.45 -8.57 -9.22
C GLY A 37 -7.68 -9.66 -9.94
N THR A 38 -7.75 -10.88 -9.40
CA THR A 38 -7.09 -12.06 -9.98
C THR A 38 -7.57 -12.33 -11.41
N GLY A 39 -6.65 -12.60 -12.32
CA GLY A 39 -6.92 -12.93 -13.72
C GLY A 39 -7.24 -11.73 -14.62
N GLU A 40 -7.30 -10.50 -14.06
CA GLU A 40 -7.42 -9.30 -14.88
C GLU A 40 -6.11 -8.99 -15.62
N ASP A 41 -6.23 -8.48 -16.85
CA ASP A 41 -5.09 -8.03 -17.65
C ASP A 41 -4.25 -6.98 -16.91
N LYS A 42 -2.94 -6.97 -17.16
CA LYS A 42 -2.02 -5.97 -16.59
C LYS A 42 -2.53 -4.56 -16.91
N GLY A 43 -2.67 -3.75 -15.87
CA GLY A 43 -3.30 -2.44 -15.91
C GLY A 43 -4.13 -2.20 -14.65
N ALA A 44 -4.96 -1.15 -14.66
CA ALA A 44 -5.71 -0.73 -13.48
C ALA A 44 -6.91 -1.63 -13.14
N GLY A 45 -7.17 -2.67 -13.96
CA GLY A 45 -8.34 -3.53 -13.84
C GLY A 45 -9.67 -2.76 -13.95
N VAL A 46 -10.75 -3.43 -13.57
CA VAL A 46 -12.09 -2.85 -13.50
C VAL A 46 -12.19 -1.77 -12.42
N ILE A 47 -11.45 -1.90 -11.32
CA ILE A 47 -11.41 -0.91 -10.22
C ILE A 47 -10.82 0.42 -10.65
N GLY A 48 -9.90 0.42 -11.62
CA GLY A 48 -9.38 1.62 -12.26
C GLY A 48 -10.46 2.50 -12.89
N ARG A 49 -11.63 1.96 -13.28
CA ARG A 49 -12.75 2.77 -13.80
C ARG A 49 -13.32 3.70 -12.73
N ILE A 50 -13.34 3.27 -11.47
CA ILE A 50 -13.79 4.10 -10.35
C ILE A 50 -12.78 5.21 -10.06
N ALA A 51 -11.49 4.87 -10.00
CA ALA A 51 -10.41 5.86 -9.85
C ALA A 51 -10.42 6.90 -10.99
N GLN A 52 -10.64 6.47 -12.24
CA GLN A 52 -10.80 7.39 -13.37
C GLN A 52 -12.01 8.32 -13.23
N ASN A 53 -13.11 7.86 -12.64
CA ASN A 53 -14.26 8.72 -12.38
C ASN A 53 -13.98 9.76 -11.28
N VAL A 54 -13.14 9.43 -10.31
CA VAL A 54 -12.59 10.40 -9.34
C VAL A 54 -11.68 11.41 -10.05
N ALA A 55 -10.76 10.96 -10.91
CA ALA A 55 -9.86 11.84 -11.68
C ALA A 55 -10.61 12.87 -12.56
N LYS A 56 -11.80 12.51 -13.06
CA LYS A 56 -12.65 13.47 -13.80
C LYS A 56 -13.18 14.62 -12.94
N ARG A 57 -13.26 14.42 -11.61
CA ARG A 57 -13.77 15.41 -10.65
C ARG A 57 -12.66 16.18 -9.94
N ILE A 58 -11.49 15.58 -9.78
CA ILE A 58 -10.30 16.22 -9.21
C ILE A 58 -9.28 16.45 -10.32
N LYS A 59 -9.19 17.68 -10.82
CA LYS A 59 -8.23 18.04 -11.88
C LYS A 59 -6.80 17.77 -11.45
N GLY A 60 -5.96 17.33 -12.38
CA GLY A 60 -4.55 17.03 -12.11
C GLY A 60 -4.30 15.71 -11.38
N SER A 61 -5.34 14.90 -11.17
CA SER A 61 -5.20 13.56 -10.59
C SER A 61 -4.56 12.57 -11.56
N VAL A 62 -3.81 11.62 -11.01
CA VAL A 62 -3.15 10.53 -11.73
C VAL A 62 -3.72 9.20 -11.23
N VAL A 63 -3.96 8.26 -12.14
CA VAL A 63 -4.33 6.88 -11.80
C VAL A 63 -3.18 5.97 -12.22
N GLU A 64 -2.48 5.42 -11.24
CA GLU A 64 -1.38 4.47 -11.42
C GLU A 64 -1.88 3.04 -11.24
N PRO A 65 -1.78 2.18 -12.28
CA PRO A 65 -1.96 0.75 -12.13
C PRO A 65 -0.89 0.14 -11.23
N LEU A 66 -1.29 -0.65 -10.24
CA LEU A 66 -0.32 -1.44 -9.48
C LEU A 66 0.24 -2.57 -10.35
N ASP A 67 1.56 -2.58 -10.55
CA ASP A 67 2.23 -3.66 -11.26
C ASP A 67 2.57 -4.83 -10.31
N TYR A 68 1.79 -5.90 -10.43
CA TYR A 68 1.96 -7.15 -9.69
C TYR A 68 1.30 -8.32 -10.46
N PRO A 69 1.53 -9.60 -10.09
CA PRO A 69 1.11 -10.73 -10.91
C PRO A 69 -0.41 -10.86 -11.13
N ALA A 70 -1.22 -10.64 -10.10
CA ALA A 70 -2.68 -10.87 -10.12
C ALA A 70 -3.07 -12.29 -10.55
N THR A 71 -2.34 -13.30 -10.11
CA THR A 71 -2.52 -14.70 -10.52
C THR A 71 -3.08 -15.55 -9.40
N LEU A 72 -3.59 -16.72 -9.77
CA LEU A 72 -4.13 -17.72 -8.84
C LEU A 72 -3.21 -18.95 -8.72
N GLN A 73 -2.45 -19.32 -9.76
CA GLN A 73 -1.63 -20.55 -9.76
C GLN A 73 -0.18 -20.40 -10.27
N ASP A 74 0.14 -19.41 -11.11
CA ASP A 74 1.50 -19.22 -11.61
C ASP A 74 1.84 -17.72 -11.79
N PRO A 75 2.45 -17.06 -10.78
CA PRO A 75 2.69 -17.59 -9.42
C PRO A 75 1.39 -17.89 -8.66
N ASP A 76 1.47 -18.69 -7.59
CA ASP A 76 0.30 -18.99 -6.76
C ASP A 76 -0.30 -17.73 -6.11
N TYR A 77 -1.47 -17.89 -5.49
CA TYR A 77 -2.23 -16.75 -4.98
C TYR A 77 -1.46 -15.99 -3.90
N GLU A 78 -0.85 -16.73 -2.97
CA GLU A 78 -0.08 -16.21 -1.84
C GLU A 78 1.18 -15.47 -2.31
N GLU A 79 1.91 -16.01 -3.29
CA GLU A 79 3.05 -15.34 -3.90
C GLU A 79 2.63 -14.10 -4.70
N SER A 80 1.52 -14.17 -5.44
CA SER A 80 0.95 -13.05 -6.19
C SER A 80 0.54 -11.91 -5.25
N GLU A 81 -0.19 -12.23 -4.19
CA GLU A 81 -0.66 -11.30 -3.16
C GLU A 81 0.54 -10.66 -2.45
N ALA A 82 1.50 -11.45 -1.98
CA ALA A 82 2.69 -10.95 -1.29
C ALA A 82 3.53 -10.01 -2.17
N ALA A 83 3.67 -10.33 -3.46
CA ALA A 83 4.31 -9.45 -4.43
C ALA A 83 3.53 -8.14 -4.61
N GLY A 84 2.20 -8.21 -4.61
CA GLY A 84 1.30 -7.06 -4.64
C GLY A 84 1.45 -6.15 -3.41
N VAL A 85 1.47 -6.70 -2.19
CA VAL A 85 1.68 -5.92 -0.96
C VAL A 85 3.03 -5.21 -1.00
N LYS A 86 4.08 -5.91 -1.45
CA LYS A 86 5.40 -5.31 -1.62
C LYS A 86 5.37 -4.16 -2.64
N ALA A 87 4.71 -4.36 -3.78
CA ALA A 87 4.59 -3.33 -4.81
C ALA A 87 3.78 -2.12 -4.33
N MET A 88 2.65 -2.34 -3.63
CA MET A 88 1.81 -1.26 -3.10
C MET A 88 2.56 -0.47 -2.03
N THR A 89 3.24 -1.17 -1.11
CA THR A 89 4.09 -0.56 -0.08
C THR A 89 5.16 0.32 -0.72
N ALA A 90 5.84 -0.17 -1.76
CA ALA A 90 6.85 0.61 -2.48
C ALA A 90 6.22 1.85 -3.15
N ALA A 91 5.14 1.69 -3.91
CA ALA A 91 4.48 2.78 -4.61
C ALA A 91 4.02 3.91 -3.67
N VAL A 92 3.43 3.55 -2.52
CA VAL A 92 2.99 4.53 -1.52
C VAL A 92 4.18 5.26 -0.88
N ASN A 93 5.24 4.54 -0.48
CA ASN A 93 6.44 5.16 0.10
C ASN A 93 7.18 6.05 -0.90
N ASP A 94 7.33 5.60 -2.13
CA ASP A 94 8.03 6.32 -3.19
C ASP A 94 7.29 7.62 -3.54
N TYR A 95 5.95 7.56 -3.65
CA TYR A 95 5.15 8.76 -3.89
C TYR A 95 5.18 9.72 -2.70
N HIS A 96 4.98 9.25 -1.47
CA HIS A 96 5.07 10.09 -0.28
C HIS A 96 6.43 10.79 -0.16
N SER A 97 7.53 10.06 -0.41
CA SER A 97 8.88 10.60 -0.31
C SER A 97 9.20 11.62 -1.41
N SER A 98 8.68 11.41 -2.61
CA SER A 98 8.91 12.30 -3.76
C SER A 98 7.98 13.52 -3.74
N CYS A 99 6.78 13.35 -3.17
CA CYS A 99 5.68 14.30 -3.19
C CYS A 99 5.10 14.46 -1.78
N PRO A 100 5.83 15.11 -0.85
CA PRO A 100 5.44 15.17 0.57
C PRO A 100 4.11 15.88 0.83
N ASP A 101 3.73 16.84 -0.03
CA ASP A 101 2.42 17.51 0.02
C ASP A 101 1.32 16.75 -0.76
N GLY A 102 1.71 15.74 -1.51
CA GLY A 102 0.84 14.94 -2.36
C GLY A 102 -0.13 14.10 -1.55
N LYS A 103 -1.36 13.96 -2.06
CA LYS A 103 -2.38 13.08 -1.49
C LYS A 103 -2.51 11.80 -2.30
N ILE A 104 -2.74 10.71 -1.59
CA ILE A 104 -2.84 9.34 -2.10
C ILE A 104 -4.23 8.79 -1.80
N ALA A 105 -4.83 8.11 -2.76
CA ALA A 105 -5.90 7.16 -2.51
C ALA A 105 -5.56 5.79 -3.09
N VAL A 106 -6.02 4.73 -2.44
CA VAL A 106 -5.80 3.36 -2.90
C VAL A 106 -7.13 2.71 -3.23
N PHE A 107 -7.16 1.97 -4.33
CA PHE A 107 -8.33 1.23 -4.79
C PHE A 107 -7.93 -0.23 -5.04
N GLY A 108 -8.53 -1.15 -4.30
CA GLY A 108 -8.29 -2.59 -4.41
C GLY A 108 -9.57 -3.36 -4.72
N TYR A 109 -9.48 -4.33 -5.63
CA TYR A 109 -10.57 -5.26 -5.93
C TYR A 109 -10.11 -6.71 -5.78
N SER A 110 -10.91 -7.55 -5.11
CA SER A 110 -10.62 -8.98 -4.94
C SER A 110 -9.23 -9.19 -4.31
N GLN A 111 -8.31 -9.88 -4.97
CA GLN A 111 -6.90 -9.96 -4.53
C GLN A 111 -6.24 -8.59 -4.36
N GLY A 112 -6.54 -7.60 -5.20
CA GLY A 112 -6.09 -6.22 -5.01
C GLY A 112 -6.70 -5.55 -3.76
N GLY A 113 -7.88 -6.02 -3.33
CA GLY A 113 -8.51 -5.64 -2.07
C GLY A 113 -7.69 -6.13 -0.89
N GLN A 114 -7.35 -7.43 -0.87
CA GLN A 114 -6.47 -8.01 0.16
C GLN A 114 -5.10 -7.30 0.20
N ILE A 115 -4.50 -7.05 -0.96
CA ILE A 115 -3.23 -6.30 -1.05
C ILE A 115 -3.32 -4.92 -0.37
N ALA A 116 -4.41 -4.18 -0.62
CA ALA A 116 -4.61 -2.88 0.02
C ALA A 116 -4.77 -3.05 1.54
N SER A 117 -5.63 -3.97 1.96
CA SER A 117 -5.90 -4.22 3.36
C SER A 117 -4.64 -4.68 4.13
N ASP A 118 -3.80 -5.52 3.54
CA ASP A 118 -2.55 -6.01 4.14
C ASP A 118 -1.45 -4.95 4.17
N THR A 119 -1.44 -4.05 3.18
CA THR A 119 -0.52 -2.90 3.15
C THR A 119 -0.80 -1.91 4.30
N PHE A 120 -2.08 -1.65 4.61
CA PHE A 120 -2.46 -0.63 5.60
C PHE A 120 -2.73 -1.19 7.01
N CYS A 121 -3.24 -2.42 7.11
CA CYS A 121 -3.60 -3.02 8.40
C CYS A 121 -2.58 -4.04 8.91
N GLY A 122 -1.63 -4.45 8.06
CA GLY A 122 -0.70 -5.55 8.31
C GLY A 122 -1.24 -6.86 7.73
N GLY A 123 -0.34 -7.82 7.56
CA GLY A 123 -0.67 -9.10 6.90
C GLY A 123 -1.82 -9.85 7.57
N SER A 124 -2.69 -10.48 6.76
CA SER A 124 -3.87 -11.22 7.24
C SER A 124 -3.50 -12.40 8.16
N GLY A 125 -2.33 -13.01 7.94
CA GLY A 125 -1.84 -14.19 8.65
C GLY A 125 -2.24 -15.50 7.96
N GLY A 126 -2.14 -16.63 8.65
CA GLY A 126 -2.33 -17.94 8.02
C GLY A 126 -1.19 -18.25 7.04
N ASP A 127 -1.54 -18.56 5.80
CA ASP A 127 -0.58 -18.85 4.72
C ASP A 127 0.03 -17.57 4.10
N PHE A 128 -0.49 -16.39 4.46
CA PHE A 128 0.01 -15.09 4.00
C PHE A 128 1.13 -14.56 4.90
N PRO A 129 2.12 -13.83 4.34
CA PRO A 129 3.18 -13.23 5.12
C PRO A 129 2.67 -12.27 6.20
N THR A 130 3.29 -12.28 7.37
CA THR A 130 3.04 -11.25 8.40
C THR A 130 3.72 -9.93 7.98
N ASN A 131 3.08 -9.21 7.07
CA ASN A 131 3.56 -7.92 6.58
C ASN A 131 3.40 -6.85 7.66
N LYS A 132 4.42 -6.00 7.82
CA LYS A 132 4.30 -4.81 8.67
C LYS A 132 3.46 -3.77 7.91
N PRO A 133 2.43 -3.18 8.53
CA PRO A 133 1.68 -2.09 7.91
C PRO A 133 2.58 -0.88 7.64
N LEU A 134 2.16 -0.04 6.70
CA LEU A 134 2.77 1.27 6.45
C LEU A 134 2.92 2.10 7.73
N ALA A 135 3.91 3.00 7.73
CA ALA A 135 4.16 3.90 8.84
C ALA A 135 2.94 4.81 9.07
N LYS A 136 2.52 4.96 10.33
CA LYS A 136 1.23 5.59 10.63
C LYS A 136 1.21 7.07 10.31
N ASP A 137 2.33 7.75 10.55
CA ASP A 137 2.60 9.12 10.17
C ASP A 137 2.44 9.31 8.66
N LEU A 138 3.05 8.44 7.84
CA LEU A 138 2.86 8.47 6.38
C LEU A 138 1.39 8.37 5.99
N VAL A 139 0.66 7.42 6.58
CA VAL A 139 -0.77 7.21 6.26
C VAL A 139 -1.58 8.44 6.65
N GLN A 140 -1.33 9.02 7.83
CA GLN A 140 -2.00 10.22 8.31
C GLN A 140 -1.69 11.45 7.45
N ASP A 141 -0.47 11.59 6.96
CA ASP A 141 -0.03 12.76 6.22
C ASP A 141 -0.51 12.73 4.76
N SER A 142 -0.46 11.57 4.10
CA SER A 142 -0.67 11.49 2.65
C SER A 142 -1.91 10.71 2.21
N VAL A 143 -2.43 9.77 2.99
CA VAL A 143 -3.48 8.85 2.50
C VAL A 143 -4.86 9.35 2.91
N VAL A 144 -5.69 9.72 1.93
CA VAL A 144 -7.01 10.31 2.18
C VAL A 144 -8.16 9.32 2.04
N ALA A 145 -7.97 8.23 1.28
CA ALA A 145 -8.97 7.20 1.10
C ALA A 145 -8.36 5.84 0.71
N ILE A 146 -8.95 4.76 1.21
CA ILE A 146 -8.63 3.37 0.86
C ILE A 146 -9.96 2.68 0.56
N ILE A 147 -10.15 2.31 -0.70
CA ILE A 147 -11.38 1.69 -1.21
C ILE A 147 -11.08 0.23 -1.52
N ILE A 148 -11.86 -0.66 -0.93
CA ILE A 148 -11.67 -2.10 -1.04
C ILE A 148 -13.00 -2.73 -1.46
N PHE A 149 -13.01 -3.49 -2.54
CA PHE A 149 -14.17 -4.23 -3.02
C PHE A 149 -13.88 -5.74 -2.97
N GLY A 150 -14.70 -6.50 -2.24
CA GLY A 150 -14.65 -7.96 -2.23
C GLY A 150 -13.34 -8.54 -1.69
N ASP A 151 -12.83 -8.03 -0.58
CA ASP A 151 -11.59 -8.50 0.04
C ASP A 151 -11.73 -9.93 0.61
N PRO A 152 -10.98 -10.93 0.11
CA PRO A 152 -11.00 -12.27 0.68
C PRO A 152 -10.56 -12.32 2.15
N SER A 153 -9.82 -11.31 2.64
CA SER A 153 -9.40 -11.17 4.04
C SER A 153 -10.37 -10.40 4.93
N HIS A 154 -11.58 -10.11 4.43
CA HIS A 154 -12.64 -9.43 5.17
C HIS A 154 -12.95 -10.12 6.51
N VAL A 155 -13.23 -9.30 7.52
CA VAL A 155 -13.77 -9.71 8.81
C VAL A 155 -15.02 -8.89 9.01
N ALA A 156 -16.15 -9.54 9.28
CA ALA A 156 -17.44 -8.88 9.35
C ALA A 156 -17.62 -8.07 10.64
N ASN A 157 -18.52 -7.09 10.55
CA ASN A 157 -18.98 -6.25 11.66
C ASN A 157 -17.89 -5.35 12.26
N ILE A 158 -16.94 -4.89 11.45
CA ILE A 158 -15.93 -3.93 11.86
C ILE A 158 -16.23 -2.51 11.37
N SER A 159 -15.61 -1.52 12.01
CA SER A 159 -16.00 -0.10 11.89
C SER A 159 -15.92 0.52 10.50
N TYR A 160 -15.19 -0.09 9.55
CA TYR A 160 -15.02 0.40 8.18
C TYR A 160 -15.73 -0.46 7.12
N ASP A 161 -16.48 -1.47 7.55
CA ASP A 161 -17.28 -2.29 6.66
C ASP A 161 -18.39 -1.49 6.00
N GLN A 162 -18.63 -1.82 4.73
CA GLN A 162 -19.73 -1.37 3.91
C GLN A 162 -20.34 -2.60 3.23
N GLY A 163 -21.55 -2.45 2.72
CA GLY A 163 -22.32 -3.56 2.17
C GLY A 163 -23.15 -4.27 3.24
N ASP A 164 -23.61 -5.47 2.91
CA ASP A 164 -24.55 -6.24 3.72
C ASP A 164 -24.01 -7.61 4.17
N SER A 165 -22.72 -7.90 3.98
CA SER A 165 -22.07 -9.10 4.53
C SER A 165 -22.18 -9.14 6.07
N ILE A 166 -22.37 -10.34 6.59
CA ILE A 166 -22.31 -10.62 8.04
C ILE A 166 -21.35 -11.78 8.37
N ASN A 167 -20.64 -12.29 7.37
CA ASN A 167 -19.69 -13.39 7.51
C ASN A 167 -18.28 -12.94 7.11
N ASP A 168 -17.30 -13.65 7.63
CA ASP A 168 -15.90 -13.43 7.30
C ASP A 168 -15.56 -13.98 5.91
N GLY A 169 -14.48 -13.47 5.33
CA GLY A 169 -13.97 -13.95 4.06
C GLY A 169 -13.26 -15.29 4.17
N ILE A 170 -12.86 -15.85 3.02
CA ILE A 170 -12.17 -17.15 2.95
C ILE A 170 -10.72 -17.11 3.46
N PHE A 171 -10.16 -15.91 3.65
CA PHE A 171 -8.79 -15.65 4.13
C PHE A 171 -8.80 -14.61 5.25
N GLU A 172 -9.79 -14.69 6.14
CA GLU A 172 -10.08 -13.70 7.16
C GLU A 172 -8.84 -13.30 7.96
N ARG A 173 -8.64 -11.98 8.12
CA ARG A 173 -7.47 -11.45 8.83
C ARG A 173 -7.57 -11.69 10.34
N ASN A 174 -6.44 -12.05 10.95
CA ASN A 174 -6.36 -12.31 12.38
C ASN A 174 -6.39 -11.05 13.27
N ASN A 175 -6.17 -9.86 12.69
CA ASN A 175 -6.08 -8.61 13.46
C ASN A 175 -6.63 -7.42 12.67
N THR A 176 -7.68 -6.80 13.22
CA THR A 176 -8.36 -5.63 12.66
C THR A 176 -8.02 -4.33 13.39
N LYS A 177 -7.43 -4.44 14.59
CA LYS A 177 -7.38 -3.37 15.58
C LYS A 177 -6.69 -2.10 15.10
N LEU A 178 -5.59 -2.22 14.35
CA LEU A 178 -4.87 -1.04 13.85
C LEU A 178 -5.79 -0.19 12.97
N CYS A 179 -6.44 -0.82 11.99
CA CYS A 179 -7.29 -0.12 11.04
C CYS A 179 -8.58 0.37 11.71
N GLU A 180 -9.17 -0.41 12.61
CA GLU A 180 -10.35 0.03 13.36
C GLU A 180 -10.05 1.24 14.26
N ASP A 181 -8.88 1.27 14.91
CA ASP A 181 -8.51 2.35 15.83
C ASP A 181 -8.03 3.62 15.10
N LYS A 182 -7.56 3.50 13.85
CA LYS A 182 -6.79 4.57 13.18
C LYS A 182 -7.30 4.99 11.82
N TYR A 183 -7.91 4.09 11.06
CA TYR A 183 -8.15 4.29 9.64
C TYR A 183 -9.60 4.12 9.22
N SER A 184 -10.53 3.89 10.16
CA SER A 184 -11.94 3.68 9.82
C SER A 184 -12.62 4.83 9.11
N GLU A 185 -12.08 6.04 9.23
CA GLU A 185 -12.61 7.21 8.53
C GLU A 185 -12.17 7.28 7.06
N ILE A 186 -11.03 6.67 6.72
CA ILE A 186 -10.46 6.68 5.37
C ILE A 186 -10.65 5.36 4.62
N ILE A 187 -10.89 4.25 5.33
CA ILE A 187 -11.17 2.94 4.75
C ILE A 187 -12.67 2.79 4.47
N ARG A 188 -13.01 2.29 3.29
CA ARG A 188 -14.32 1.71 2.97
C ARG A 188 -14.10 0.33 2.36
N SER A 189 -14.43 -0.72 3.11
CA SER A 189 -14.33 -2.11 2.66
C SER A 189 -15.71 -2.67 2.37
N TYR A 190 -16.03 -2.90 1.10
CA TYR A 190 -17.35 -3.36 0.67
C TYR A 190 -17.34 -4.87 0.49
N CYS A 191 -18.20 -5.54 1.25
CA CYS A 191 -18.51 -6.95 1.09
C CYS A 191 -20.03 -7.16 1.18
N ASP A 192 -20.59 -7.93 0.26
CA ASP A 192 -22.02 -8.22 0.22
C ASP A 192 -22.30 -9.70 0.52
N THR A 193 -23.41 -9.95 1.21
CA THR A 193 -23.92 -11.28 1.50
C THR A 193 -23.99 -12.14 0.22
N GLY A 194 -23.45 -13.35 0.31
CA GLY A 194 -23.39 -14.32 -0.77
C GLY A 194 -22.15 -14.20 -1.65
N ASP A 195 -21.29 -13.19 -1.48
CA ASP A 195 -19.99 -13.14 -2.16
C ASP A 195 -19.16 -14.38 -1.80
N VAL A 196 -18.73 -15.09 -2.83
CA VAL A 196 -17.95 -16.34 -2.75
C VAL A 196 -16.60 -16.18 -2.03
N TYR A 197 -16.02 -14.99 -1.99
CA TYR A 197 -14.69 -14.76 -1.44
C TYR A 197 -14.71 -13.97 -0.13
N CYS A 198 -15.36 -12.80 -0.09
CA CYS A 198 -15.29 -11.94 1.09
C CYS A 198 -16.34 -12.28 2.16
N ASP A 199 -17.38 -13.06 1.83
CA ASP A 199 -18.43 -13.49 2.76
C ASP A 199 -18.46 -15.03 2.92
N GLY A 200 -17.57 -15.75 2.22
CA GLY A 200 -17.57 -17.22 2.19
C GLY A 200 -18.86 -17.82 1.58
N GLY A 201 -19.56 -17.03 0.78
CA GLY A 201 -20.81 -17.39 0.09
C GLY A 201 -20.58 -18.27 -1.14
N ASN A 202 -21.50 -18.19 -2.11
CA ASN A 202 -21.47 -19.04 -3.31
C ASN A 202 -21.86 -18.32 -4.61
N ASN A 203 -21.89 -16.99 -4.61
CA ASN A 203 -22.35 -16.19 -5.74
C ASN A 203 -21.24 -15.29 -6.31
N THR A 204 -20.58 -15.76 -7.36
CA THR A 204 -19.57 -14.98 -8.11
C THR A 204 -20.14 -13.71 -8.74
N ALA A 205 -21.44 -13.66 -9.05
CA ALA A 205 -22.04 -12.43 -9.59
C ALA A 205 -22.10 -11.31 -8.55
N THR A 206 -22.27 -11.65 -7.25
CA THR A 206 -22.16 -10.68 -6.15
C THR A 206 -20.75 -10.08 -6.13
N HIS A 207 -19.72 -10.91 -6.27
CA HIS A 207 -18.33 -10.46 -6.29
C HIS A 207 -17.99 -9.48 -7.44
N GLY A 208 -18.67 -9.61 -8.58
CA GLY A 208 -18.55 -8.67 -9.70
C GLY A 208 -19.44 -7.42 -9.59
N GLY A 209 -20.36 -7.38 -8.62
CA GLY A 209 -21.46 -6.41 -8.54
C GLY A 209 -21.12 -5.07 -7.88
N TYR A 210 -19.99 -4.96 -7.17
CA TYR A 210 -19.63 -3.78 -6.37
C TYR A 210 -19.60 -2.47 -7.18
N PHE A 211 -19.13 -2.53 -8.42
CA PHE A 211 -18.95 -1.35 -9.27
C PHE A 211 -20.26 -0.64 -9.59
N SER A 212 -21.32 -1.41 -9.89
CA SER A 212 -22.64 -0.85 -10.19
C SER A 212 -23.39 -0.44 -8.93
N ARG A 213 -23.22 -1.19 -7.83
CA ARG A 213 -23.86 -0.91 -6.53
C ARG A 213 -23.29 0.33 -5.86
N TYR A 214 -21.97 0.40 -5.73
CA TYR A 214 -21.30 1.36 -4.85
C TYR A 214 -20.44 2.40 -5.59
N GLY A 215 -20.22 2.23 -6.90
CA GLY A 215 -19.27 3.06 -7.65
C GLY A 215 -19.53 4.57 -7.55
N LYS A 216 -20.79 5.01 -7.55
CA LYS A 216 -21.12 6.44 -7.40
C LYS A 216 -20.77 6.95 -5.99
N GLU A 217 -21.18 6.22 -4.96
CA GLU A 217 -20.94 6.58 -3.56
C GLU A 217 -19.45 6.66 -3.26
N VAL A 218 -18.67 5.68 -3.74
CA VAL A 218 -17.21 5.68 -3.62
C VAL A 218 -16.59 6.93 -4.23
N VAL A 219 -17.01 7.30 -5.46
CA VAL A 219 -16.50 8.52 -6.10
C VAL A 219 -16.84 9.76 -5.26
N ASP A 220 -18.06 9.85 -4.73
CA ASP A 220 -18.47 10.96 -3.85
C ASP A 220 -17.63 11.01 -2.57
N PHE A 221 -17.39 9.86 -1.93
CA PHE A 221 -16.58 9.74 -0.72
C PHE A 221 -15.13 10.18 -0.96
N VAL A 222 -14.45 9.62 -1.98
CA VAL A 222 -13.04 9.94 -2.25
C VAL A 222 -12.85 11.42 -2.59
N VAL A 223 -13.76 11.99 -3.39
CA VAL A 223 -13.70 13.43 -3.72
C VAL A 223 -13.83 14.28 -2.48
N LYS A 224 -14.76 13.95 -1.58
CA LYS A 224 -14.93 14.65 -0.30
C LYS A 224 -13.67 14.54 0.57
N GLN A 225 -13.08 13.37 0.68
CA GLN A 225 -11.85 13.16 1.46
C GLN A 225 -10.69 14.03 0.93
N TYR A 226 -10.51 14.08 -0.38
CA TYR A 226 -9.49 14.93 -1.00
C TYR A 226 -9.74 16.41 -0.76
N GLU A 227 -10.98 16.90 -0.95
CA GLU A 227 -11.33 18.30 -0.75
C GLU A 227 -11.11 18.77 0.70
N SER A 228 -11.42 17.90 1.68
CA SER A 228 -11.11 18.14 3.09
C SER A 228 -9.60 18.28 3.32
N ALA A 229 -8.80 17.30 2.87
CA ALA A 229 -7.35 17.31 3.06
C ALA A 229 -6.64 18.48 2.34
N ALA A 230 -7.14 18.87 1.16
CA ALA A 230 -6.62 20.01 0.41
C ALA A 230 -6.93 21.36 1.10
N SER A 231 -8.04 21.43 1.84
CA SER A 231 -8.44 22.64 2.58
C SER A 231 -7.63 22.84 3.87
N GLU A 232 -7.30 21.76 4.56
CA GLU A 232 -6.43 21.77 5.74
C GLU A 232 -5.02 22.22 5.38
N SER A 233 -4.47 21.71 4.28
CA SER A 233 -3.13 22.06 3.78
C SER A 233 -3.01 23.57 3.48
N LYS A 234 -4.06 24.19 2.92
CA LYS A 234 -4.11 25.65 2.66
C LYS A 234 -4.17 26.48 3.93
N THR A 235 -4.84 25.98 4.97
CA THR A 235 -5.00 26.70 6.25
C THR A 235 -3.67 26.73 7.02
N THR A 236 -2.94 25.62 7.02
CA THR A 236 -1.60 25.52 7.63
C THR A 236 -0.60 26.42 6.91
N ALA A 237 -0.59 26.42 5.57
CA ALA A 237 0.29 27.30 4.77
C ALA A 237 0.01 28.80 5.01
N SER A 238 -1.26 29.20 5.14
CA SER A 238 -1.66 30.58 5.46
C SER A 238 -1.26 31.01 6.88
N SER A 239 -1.31 30.08 7.84
CA SER A 239 -0.94 30.34 9.24
C SER A 239 0.58 30.50 9.41
N THR A 240 1.38 29.71 8.70
CA THR A 240 2.85 29.82 8.71
C THR A 240 3.34 31.10 8.02
N ALA A 241 2.64 31.57 6.98
CA ALA A 241 2.96 32.82 6.30
C ALA A 241 2.76 34.07 7.19
N THR A 242 1.90 34.00 8.21
CA THR A 242 1.61 35.13 9.12
C THR A 242 2.65 35.29 10.24
N THR A 243 3.50 34.27 10.50
CA THR A 243 4.52 34.33 11.57
C THR A 243 5.91 34.75 11.04
N ALA A 244 6.11 34.84 9.72
CA ALA A 244 7.35 35.30 9.12
C ALA A 244 7.37 36.82 8.91
N THR A 245 7.17 37.62 9.97
CA THR A 245 7.55 39.04 9.98
C THR A 245 7.95 39.44 11.39
N GLU A 246 9.16 40.01 11.50
CA GLU A 246 9.83 40.57 12.68
C GLU A 246 10.41 39.59 13.71
N THR A 247 11.73 39.36 13.62
CA THR A 247 12.68 39.80 14.66
C THR A 247 14.10 39.83 14.06
N THR A 248 14.55 41.02 13.66
CA THR A 248 15.98 41.36 13.58
C THR A 248 16.50 41.55 15.01
N GLY A 249 17.35 40.64 15.49
CA GLY A 249 17.96 40.72 16.82
C GLY A 249 19.39 40.20 16.78
N SER A 250 20.34 41.13 16.67
CA SER A 250 21.78 40.92 16.74
C SER A 250 22.21 40.57 18.17
N ALA A 251 23.01 39.52 18.36
CA ALA A 251 23.80 39.32 19.57
C ALA A 251 25.03 38.43 19.33
N THR A 252 26.19 39.08 19.38
CA THR A 252 27.55 38.56 19.60
C THR A 252 27.73 37.94 20.99
N GLY A 253 28.54 36.88 21.13
CA GLY A 253 29.13 36.52 22.43
C GLY A 253 29.68 35.09 22.59
N ALA A 254 30.98 34.95 22.33
CA ALA A 254 32.02 34.16 23.02
C ALA A 254 31.85 32.69 23.48
N ALA A 255 32.96 31.97 23.34
CA ALA A 255 33.22 30.56 23.59
C ALA A 255 33.54 30.20 25.06
N GLU A 256 33.40 28.91 25.43
CA GLU A 256 34.44 28.13 26.15
C GLU A 256 34.14 26.61 26.26
N THR A 257 35.09 25.82 25.76
CA THR A 257 35.70 24.56 26.27
C THR A 257 34.89 23.43 26.97
N THR A 258 34.80 22.29 26.25
CA THR A 258 35.12 20.84 26.55
C THR A 258 35.70 20.39 27.91
N PRO A 259 35.83 19.06 28.27
CA PRO A 259 35.49 17.79 27.54
C PRO A 259 34.92 16.61 28.40
N ALA A 260 34.74 15.45 27.73
CA ALA A 260 34.97 14.06 28.20
C ALA A 260 33.74 13.32 28.82
N VAL A 261 33.47 12.00 28.70
CA VAL A 261 34.20 10.75 28.38
C VAL A 261 33.15 9.70 27.91
N ALA A 262 33.50 8.82 26.95
CA ALA A 262 32.90 7.47 26.76
C ALA A 262 33.88 6.42 27.34
N PRO A 263 33.49 5.21 27.81
CA PRO A 263 33.13 4.05 26.95
C PRO A 263 32.08 3.12 27.66
N GLY A 264 31.60 1.95 27.21
CA GLY A 264 31.87 1.00 26.13
C GLY A 264 31.15 -0.35 26.43
N ASN A 265 31.25 -1.29 25.49
CA ASN A 265 30.94 -2.74 25.51
C ASN A 265 29.47 -3.16 25.36
N ALA A 266 29.01 -3.97 24.38
CA ALA A 266 29.45 -5.24 23.75
C ALA A 266 28.93 -6.52 24.46
N ALA A 267 28.06 -7.28 23.79
CA ALA A 267 27.85 -8.75 23.79
C ALA A 267 26.51 -9.03 23.05
N ALA A 268 26.39 -9.73 21.91
CA ALA A 268 26.74 -11.11 21.56
C ALA A 268 25.98 -12.17 22.38
N GLY A 269 25.04 -12.86 21.72
CA GLY A 269 24.36 -14.06 22.24
C GLY A 269 23.49 -14.75 21.18
N LEU A 270 24.05 -15.77 20.51
CA LEU A 270 23.32 -16.92 19.91
C LEU A 270 22.80 -17.81 21.08
N VAL A 271 21.80 -18.70 21.02
CA VAL A 271 21.35 -19.80 20.12
C VAL A 271 20.01 -20.35 20.73
N PRO A 272 19.41 -21.51 20.38
CA PRO A 272 19.07 -22.18 19.12
C PRO A 272 17.53 -22.42 19.00
N GLY A 273 17.11 -23.06 17.89
CA GLY A 273 15.72 -23.22 17.47
C GLY A 273 14.84 -24.21 18.23
N LEU A 274 13.55 -24.17 17.85
CA LEU A 274 12.61 -25.26 18.00
C LEU A 274 11.81 -25.38 16.71
N ALA A 275 12.05 -26.46 15.98
CA ALA A 275 11.27 -26.88 14.83
C ALA A 275 9.95 -27.48 15.32
N LEU A 276 8.83 -27.04 14.74
CA LEU A 276 7.57 -27.78 14.80
C LEU A 276 7.06 -28.00 13.38
N ALA A 277 6.67 -29.25 13.17
CA ALA A 277 6.52 -29.91 11.90
C ALA A 277 5.31 -29.40 11.11
N MET A 278 5.52 -29.23 9.80
CA MET A 278 4.48 -29.13 8.80
C MET A 278 3.79 -30.48 8.61
N VAL A 279 2.46 -30.47 8.59
CA VAL A 279 1.64 -31.58 8.08
C VAL A 279 1.10 -31.13 6.73
N PRO A 280 1.43 -31.80 5.61
CA PRO A 280 0.85 -31.47 4.31
C PRO A 280 -0.52 -32.13 4.18
N LEU A 281 -1.56 -31.33 3.94
CA LEU A 281 -2.85 -31.83 3.47
C LEU A 281 -2.93 -31.54 1.96
N VAL A 282 -2.81 -32.60 1.15
CA VAL A 282 -2.90 -32.57 -0.30
C VAL A 282 -4.20 -33.27 -0.74
N LEU A 283 -4.77 -32.79 -1.85
CA LEU A 283 -5.90 -33.29 -2.66
C LEU A 283 -7.31 -32.82 -2.21
N ALA A 284 -8.20 -32.31 -3.08
CA ALA A 284 -8.44 -32.63 -4.50
C ALA A 284 -9.06 -31.42 -5.26
N MET A 285 -8.51 -31.04 -6.43
CA MET A 285 -9.00 -31.29 -7.81
C MET A 285 -10.36 -30.69 -8.26
N SER A 286 -10.24 -29.69 -9.14
CA SER A 286 -10.73 -29.64 -10.55
C SER A 286 -12.23 -29.52 -10.87
N GLN A 287 -12.48 -28.73 -11.93
CA GLN A 287 -13.72 -28.42 -12.68
C GLN A 287 -14.40 -27.13 -12.18
N LEU A 288 -14.63 -26.06 -12.95
CA LEU A 288 -14.89 -25.92 -14.39
C LEU A 288 -14.29 -24.62 -14.96
N LEU A 289 -13.85 -24.73 -16.21
CA LEU A 289 -13.79 -23.64 -17.20
C LEU A 289 -15.19 -23.16 -17.58
#